data_AF-A0AAV6X3T0-F1
#
_entry.id   AF-A0AAV6X3T0-F1
#
_cell.length_a   1.000
_cell.length_b   1.000
_cell.length_c   1.000
_cell.angle_alpha   90.00
_cell.angle_beta   90.00
_cell.angle_gamma   90.00
#
_symmetry.space_group_name_H-M   'P 1'
#
loop_
_entity.id
_entity.type
_entity.pdbx_description
1 polymer ?
#
loop_
_entity_poly.entity_id
_entity_poly.type
_entity_poly.pdbx_seq_one_letter_code
_entity_poly.pdbx_strand_id
1 'polypeptide(L)'
;MVWVVEALDQYSSLSRYMDGERLTPQDEKDVVNKLLAHHPHSEDKIGCGLDSIMVDRHPQFKHSRCLFVVRTDGGWIDFSYQKCLRAYVRDKYPSYAERFIKEHFKRGSG
;
A
#
# COMPACT_ATOMS: atom_id res chain seq x y z
N MET A 1 2.65 9.12 15.66
CA MET A 1 3.75 8.77 14.74
C MET A 1 4.22 7.32 14.82
N VAL A 2 4.16 6.65 15.98
CA VAL A 2 4.55 5.21 16.14
C VAL A 2 3.97 4.32 15.03
N TRP A 3 2.68 4.44 14.73
CA TRP A 3 2.01 3.72 13.63
C TRP A 3 2.58 3.94 12.23
N VAL A 4 3.16 5.10 11.94
CA VAL A 4 3.76 5.36 10.62
C VAL A 4 5.11 4.64 10.50
N VAL A 5 5.83 4.51 11.62
CA VAL A 5 7.06 3.71 11.70
C VAL A 5 6.72 2.22 11.59
N GLU A 6 5.65 1.77 12.25
CA GLU A 6 5.13 0.40 12.11
C GLU A 6 4.64 0.11 10.69
N ALA A 7 4.01 1.07 10.01
CA ALA A 7 3.58 0.89 8.62
C ALA A 7 4.76 0.84 7.63
N LEU A 8 5.87 1.51 7.93
CA LEU A 8 7.12 1.33 7.19
C LEU A 8 7.75 -0.04 7.46
N ASP A 9 7.68 -0.52 8.71
CA ASP A 9 8.11 -1.88 9.06
C ASP A 9 7.23 -2.94 8.37
N GLN A 10 5.94 -2.67 8.21
CA GLN A 10 5.03 -3.53 7.46
C GLN A 10 5.36 -3.55 5.96
N TYR A 11 5.89 -2.46 5.37
CA TYR A 11 6.45 -2.54 4.01
C TYR A 11 7.74 -3.38 3.94
N SER A 12 8.56 -3.33 5.00
CA SER A 12 9.71 -4.23 5.12
C SER A 12 9.25 -5.68 5.21
N SER A 13 8.18 -5.97 5.94
CA SER A 13 7.63 -7.32 6.06
C SER A 13 7.09 -7.86 4.73
N LEU A 14 6.66 -7.00 3.80
CA LEU A 14 6.29 -7.42 2.44
C LEU A 14 7.46 -8.07 1.67
N SER A 15 8.71 -7.84 2.09
CA SER A 15 9.85 -8.48 1.44
C SER A 15 9.87 -9.99 1.60
N ARG A 16 9.17 -10.54 2.61
CA ARG A 16 9.08 -11.97 2.89
C ARG A 16 8.20 -12.74 1.90
N TYR A 17 7.33 -12.03 1.18
CA TYR A 17 6.42 -12.60 0.20
C TYR A 17 7.12 -12.72 -1.17
N MET A 18 6.87 -13.84 -1.84
CA MET A 18 7.29 -14.08 -3.22
C MET A 18 6.43 -13.31 -4.21
N ASP A 19 6.97 -13.09 -5.42
CA ASP A 19 6.21 -12.50 -6.52
C ASP A 19 5.03 -13.42 -6.89
N GLY A 20 3.81 -12.89 -6.90
CA GLY A 20 2.56 -13.62 -7.09
C GLY A 20 1.95 -14.22 -5.82
N GLU A 21 2.58 -14.03 -4.66
CA GLU A 21 2.09 -14.58 -3.39
C GLU A 21 0.99 -13.71 -2.78
N ARG A 22 -0.07 -14.36 -2.28
CA ARG A 22 -1.13 -13.71 -1.51
C ARG A 22 -0.69 -13.46 -0.07
N LEU A 23 -1.11 -12.34 0.50
CA LEU A 23 -0.87 -12.06 1.90
C LEU A 23 -1.57 -13.09 2.80
N THR A 24 -1.04 -13.26 4.00
CA THR A 24 -1.75 -14.04 5.03
C THR A 24 -2.99 -13.25 5.46
N PRO A 25 -4.04 -13.90 5.99
CA PRO A 25 -5.25 -13.18 6.42
C PRO A 25 -4.99 -12.05 7.41
N GLN A 26 -3.98 -12.20 8.28
CA GLN A 26 -3.60 -11.17 9.24
C GLN A 26 -2.94 -9.96 8.55
N ASP A 27 -1.96 -10.19 7.70
CA ASP A 27 -1.26 -9.13 6.97
C ASP A 27 -2.20 -8.43 5.98
N GLU A 28 -3.08 -9.19 5.32
CA GLU A 28 -4.12 -8.64 4.47
C GLU A 28 -5.03 -7.68 5.23
N LYS A 29 -5.55 -8.12 6.39
CA LYS A 29 -6.40 -7.27 7.23
C LYS A 29 -5.68 -5.99 7.65
N ASP A 30 -4.41 -6.08 7.99
CA ASP A 30 -3.60 -4.91 8.34
C ASP A 30 -3.39 -3.99 7.14
N VAL A 31 -3.03 -4.52 5.97
CA VAL A 31 -2.84 -3.75 4.74
C VAL A 31 -4.15 -3.07 4.32
N VAL A 32 -5.28 -3.76 4.39
CA VAL A 32 -6.58 -3.17 4.02
C VAL A 32 -6.94 -2.02 4.96
N ASN A 33 -6.89 -2.24 6.27
CA ASN A 33 -7.37 -1.27 7.26
C ASN A 33 -6.39 -0.11 7.47
N LYS A 34 -5.08 -0.37 7.45
CA LYS A 34 -4.05 0.62 7.78
C LYS A 34 -3.45 1.30 6.56
N LEU A 35 -3.58 0.74 5.36
CA LEU A 35 -3.05 1.31 4.13
C LEU A 35 -4.14 1.58 3.10
N LEU A 36 -4.78 0.53 2.57
CA LEU A 36 -5.68 0.67 1.43
C LEU A 36 -6.84 1.64 1.73
N ALA A 37 -7.39 1.60 2.94
CA ALA A 37 -8.45 2.50 3.39
C ALA A 37 -8.10 4.00 3.28
N HIS A 38 -6.81 4.34 3.31
CA HIS A 38 -6.33 5.72 3.18
C HIS A 38 -5.90 6.09 1.76
N HIS A 39 -5.97 5.16 0.80
CA HIS A 39 -5.65 5.49 -0.58
C HIS A 39 -6.67 6.52 -1.11
N PRO A 40 -6.25 7.61 -1.79
CA PRO A 40 -7.18 8.62 -2.32
C PRO A 40 -8.23 8.08 -3.31
N HIS A 41 -7.98 6.89 -3.85
CA HIS A 41 -8.86 6.17 -4.77
C HIS A 41 -9.20 4.77 -4.21
N SER A 42 -9.35 4.63 -2.89
CA SER A 42 -9.58 3.32 -2.24
C SER A 42 -10.83 2.62 -2.78
N GLU A 43 -11.93 3.35 -2.93
CA GLU A 43 -13.18 2.86 -3.51
C GLU A 43 -12.98 2.34 -4.94
N ASP A 44 -12.29 3.10 -5.79
CA ASP A 44 -11.98 2.68 -7.16
C ASP A 44 -11.11 1.42 -7.19
N LYS A 45 -10.17 1.28 -6.24
CA LYS A 45 -9.28 0.11 -6.17
C LYS A 45 -10.05 -1.14 -5.77
N ILE A 46 -10.93 -1.05 -4.76
CA ILE A 46 -11.78 -2.16 -4.30
C ILE A 46 -12.84 -2.51 -5.35
N GLY A 47 -13.48 -1.51 -5.96
CA GLY A 47 -14.45 -1.68 -7.04
C GLY A 47 -15.58 -2.65 -6.68
N CYS A 48 -15.66 -3.77 -7.41
CA CYS A 48 -16.68 -4.82 -7.23
C CYS A 48 -16.48 -5.68 -5.97
N GLY A 49 -15.41 -5.46 -5.21
CA GLY A 49 -15.11 -6.17 -3.96
C GLY A 49 -13.67 -6.68 -3.93
N LEU A 50 -13.14 -6.87 -2.72
CA LEU A 50 -11.81 -7.41 -2.48
C LEU A 50 -11.90 -8.92 -2.21
N ASP A 51 -11.19 -9.71 -3.00
CA ASP A 51 -10.98 -11.15 -2.78
C ASP A 51 -9.72 -11.40 -1.94
N SER A 52 -8.60 -10.77 -2.33
CA SER A 52 -7.36 -10.84 -1.55
C SER A 52 -6.38 -9.72 -1.90
N ILE A 53 -5.28 -9.62 -1.15
CA ILE A 53 -4.12 -8.80 -1.48
C ILE A 53 -2.94 -9.69 -1.91
N MET A 54 -2.28 -9.30 -3.00
CA MET A 54 -1.12 -10.01 -3.56
C MET A 54 0.10 -9.07 -3.66
N VAL A 55 1.30 -9.63 -3.50
CA VAL A 55 2.56 -8.95 -3.81
C VAL A 55 3.07 -9.44 -5.15
N ASP A 56 3.33 -8.53 -6.09
CA ASP A 56 3.92 -8.90 -7.38
C ASP A 56 4.72 -7.72 -7.98
N ARG A 57 5.42 -7.95 -9.08
CA ARG A 57 6.11 -6.91 -9.84
C ARG A 57 5.14 -6.11 -10.68
N HIS A 58 5.37 -4.81 -10.76
CA HIS A 58 4.59 -3.97 -11.67
C HIS A 58 4.84 -4.43 -13.13
N PRO A 59 3.78 -4.69 -13.92
CA PRO A 59 3.91 -5.29 -15.25
C PRO A 59 4.75 -4.43 -16.21
N GLN A 60 4.67 -3.10 -16.08
CA GLN A 60 5.46 -2.15 -16.87
C GLN A 60 6.81 -1.80 -16.22
N PHE A 61 6.91 -1.85 -14.88
CA PHE A 61 8.10 -1.42 -14.12
C PHE A 61 8.64 -2.60 -13.32
N LYS A 62 9.21 -3.58 -14.02
CA LYS A 62 9.56 -4.91 -13.45
C LYS A 62 10.56 -4.89 -12.30
N HIS A 63 11.24 -3.76 -12.07
CA HIS A 63 12.14 -3.56 -10.93
C HIS A 63 11.40 -3.14 -9.65
N SER A 64 10.12 -2.77 -9.74
CA SER A 64 9.29 -2.34 -8.63
C SER A 64 8.31 -3.45 -8.25
N ARG A 65 8.30 -3.83 -6.97
CA ARG A 65 7.23 -4.65 -6.38
C ARG A 65 6.11 -3.75 -5.86
N CYS A 66 4.87 -4.18 -6.07
CA CYS A 66 3.67 -3.47 -5.67
C CYS A 66 2.71 -4.41 -4.94
N LEU A 67 1.77 -3.81 -4.23
CA LEU A 67 0.60 -4.51 -3.71
C LEU A 67 -0.49 -4.46 -4.76
N PHE A 68 -1.24 -5.54 -4.89
CA PHE A 68 -2.37 -5.66 -5.80
C PHE A 68 -3.62 -6.04 -5.01
N VAL A 69 -4.70 -5.32 -5.28
CA VAL A 69 -6.05 -5.78 -4.91
C VAL A 69 -6.48 -6.78 -5.96
N VAL A 70 -6.66 -8.04 -5.57
CA VAL A 70 -7.37 -9.05 -6.37
C VAL A 70 -8.85 -8.89 -6.04
N ARG A 71 -9.66 -8.68 -7.06
CA ARG A 71 -11.08 -8.43 -6.93
C ARG A 71 -11.91 -9.69 -7.08
N THR A 72 -13.15 -9.63 -6.61
CA THR A 72 -14.11 -10.74 -6.69
C THR A 72 -14.52 -11.10 -8.12
N ASP A 73 -14.33 -10.19 -9.08
CA ASP A 73 -14.53 -10.46 -10.51
C ASP A 73 -13.31 -11.11 -11.20
N GLY A 74 -12.24 -11.40 -10.45
CA GLY A 74 -10.99 -11.95 -10.95
C GLY A 74 -10.02 -10.92 -11.54
N GLY A 75 -10.42 -9.65 -11.63
CA GLY A 75 -9.54 -8.55 -11.99
C GLY A 75 -8.56 -8.23 -10.87
N TRP A 76 -7.46 -7.56 -11.21
CA TRP A 76 -6.51 -7.07 -10.22
C TRP A 76 -5.98 -5.69 -10.57
N ILE A 77 -5.67 -4.90 -9.54
CA ILE A 77 -5.20 -3.53 -9.70
C ILE A 77 -4.13 -3.20 -8.67
N ASP A 78 -3.05 -2.54 -9.10
CA ASP A 78 -1.97 -2.13 -8.21
C ASP A 78 -2.44 -1.01 -7.27
N PHE A 79 -1.82 -0.92 -6.09
CA PHE A 79 -1.85 0.30 -5.30
C PHE A 79 -0.51 0.52 -4.61
N SER A 80 -0.21 1.80 -4.35
CA SER A 80 1.03 2.21 -3.72
C SER A 80 0.80 2.49 -2.24
N TYR A 81 1.44 1.70 -1.37
CA TYR A 81 1.45 1.98 0.07
C TYR A 81 1.99 3.38 0.39
N GLN A 82 2.92 3.92 -0.42
CA GLN A 82 3.42 5.28 -0.23
C GLN A 82 2.32 6.32 -0.46
N LYS A 83 1.43 6.10 -1.45
CA LYS A 83 0.27 6.97 -1.67
C LYS A 83 -0.68 6.90 -0.47
N CYS A 84 -0.94 5.69 0.05
CA CYS A 84 -1.74 5.49 1.26
C CYS A 84 -1.17 6.25 2.46
N LEU A 85 0.12 6.08 2.75
CA LEU A 85 0.75 6.71 3.91
C LEU A 85 0.85 8.23 3.77
N ARG A 86 1.15 8.74 2.57
CA ARG A 86 1.14 10.19 2.32
C ARG A 86 -0.24 10.79 2.56
N ALA A 87 -1.30 10.13 2.10
CA ALA A 87 -2.67 10.58 2.33
C ALA A 87 -3.03 10.53 3.83
N TYR A 88 -2.71 9.44 4.52
CA TYR A 88 -2.92 9.31 5.97
C TYR A 88 -2.20 10.40 6.78
N VAL A 89 -0.92 10.62 6.50
CA VAL A 89 -0.12 11.60 7.23
C VAL A 89 -0.64 13.03 7.00
N ARG A 90 -1.07 13.35 5.77
CA ARG A 90 -1.71 14.63 5.45
C ARG A 90 -3.04 14.83 6.18
N ASP A 91 -3.86 13.78 6.25
CA ASP A 91 -5.15 13.81 6.95
C ASP A 91 -4.98 13.98 8.46
N LYS A 92 -4.10 13.18 9.09
CA LYS A 92 -3.97 13.14 10.56
C LYS A 92 -3.02 14.17 11.14
N TYR A 93 -2.02 14.62 10.40
CA TYR A 93 -0.98 15.51 10.90
C TYR A 93 -0.67 16.65 9.91
N PRO A 94 -1.66 17.45 9.47
CA PRO A 94 -1.52 18.39 8.36
C PRO A 94 -0.37 19.40 8.52
N SER A 95 -0.15 19.89 9.74
CA SER A 95 0.94 20.85 10.04
C SER A 95 2.34 20.24 9.99
N TYR A 96 2.48 18.93 10.12
CA TYR A 96 3.77 18.21 10.09
C TYR A 96 3.97 17.39 8.82
N ALA A 97 2.89 17.18 8.05
CA ALA A 97 2.84 16.21 6.98
C ALA A 97 3.90 16.43 5.90
N GLU A 98 4.03 17.65 5.40
CA GLU A 98 4.98 17.91 4.31
C GLU A 98 6.44 17.76 4.74
N ARG A 99 6.78 18.14 5.98
CA ARG A 99 8.11 17.90 6.55
C ARG A 99 8.40 16.41 6.66
N PHE A 100 7.48 15.65 7.26
CA PHE A 100 7.61 14.19 7.41
C PHE A 100 7.71 13.49 6.05
N ILE A 101 6.86 13.87 5.10
CA ILE A 101 6.82 13.24 3.78
C ILE A 101 8.15 13.44 3.05
N LYS A 102 8.70 14.65 3.11
CA LYS A 102 9.99 14.99 2.51
C LYS A 102 11.15 14.20 3.11
N GLU A 103 11.12 13.98 4.42
CA GLU A 103 12.19 13.28 5.15
C GLU A 103 12.16 11.76 4.93
N HIS A 104 10.97 11.16 4.94
CA HIS A 104 10.82 9.70 4.97
C HIS A 104 10.42 9.06 3.64
N PHE A 105 9.74 9.77 2.74
CA PHE A 105 9.35 9.24 1.44
C PHE A 105 10.17 9.90 0.34
N LYS A 106 11.33 9.31 0.04
CA LYS A 106 12.13 9.71 -1.14
C LYS A 106 11.23 9.74 -2.38
N ARG A 107 11.41 10.72 -3.25
CA ARG A 107 10.80 10.70 -4.59
C ARG A 107 11.32 9.44 -5.26
N GLY A 108 10.47 8.45 -5.49
CA GLY A 108 10.81 7.33 -6.35
C GLY A 108 11.28 7.94 -7.67
N SER A 109 12.54 7.65 -8.04
CA SER A 109 13.04 7.93 -9.37
C SER A 109 12.09 7.25 -10.34
N GLY A 110 11.45 8.04 -11.19
CA GLY A 110 10.66 7.52 -12.31
C GLY A 110 11.52 6.74 -13.28
#